data_AF-A0AAN5BXA4-F1
#
_entry.id   AF-A0AAN5BXA4-F1
#
_cell.length_a   1.000
_cell.length_b   1.000
_cell.length_c   1.000
_cell.angle_alpha   90.00
_cell.angle_beta   90.00
_cell.angle_gamma   90.00
#
_symmetry.space_group_name_H-M   'P 1'
#
loop_
_entity.id
_entity.type
_entity.pdbx_description
1 polymer ?
#
loop_
_entity_poly.entity_id
_entity_poly.type
_entity_poly.pdbx_seq_one_letter_code
_entity_poly.pdbx_strand_id
1 'polypeptide(L)'
;MATELVTETRRLRRHALPCVLMRAGTSKGIFLHQKDLPTKEADWAPHLISALGSQGNDPRQIDGVGGGTSTTSKVAVVRRSQRPDADVDWTFVQVAVGKESVDFTGTCGNMTAGVAPFAIQEGLVKPRRDQTKVCFVFYAGS
;
A
#
# COMPACT_ATOMS: atom_id res chain seq x y z
N MET A 1 -24.27 -26.12 -25.76
CA MET A 1 -25.08 -25.20 -24.93
C MET A 1 -24.25 -23.95 -24.73
N ALA A 2 -24.52 -22.88 -25.49
CA ALA A 2 -23.84 -21.60 -25.31
C ALA A 2 -24.63 -20.80 -24.28
N THR A 3 -23.99 -20.42 -23.19
CA THR A 3 -24.58 -19.56 -22.16
C THR A 3 -24.28 -18.11 -22.54
N GLU A 4 -25.32 -17.33 -22.79
CA GLU A 4 -25.21 -15.90 -23.04
C GLU A 4 -25.20 -15.17 -21.70
N LEU A 5 -24.06 -14.54 -21.37
CA LEU A 5 -23.93 -13.68 -20.19
C LEU A 5 -24.19 -12.24 -20.63
N VAL A 6 -25.37 -11.72 -20.26
CA VAL A 6 -25.70 -10.30 -20.40
C VAL A 6 -25.07 -9.56 -19.22
N THR A 7 -23.97 -8.87 -19.47
CA THR A 7 -23.34 -8.00 -18.47
C THR A 7 -23.64 -6.56 -18.82
N GLU A 8 -24.32 -5.83 -17.92
CA GLU A 8 -24.46 -4.37 -18.05
C GLU A 8 -23.07 -3.75 -18.19
N THR A 9 -22.78 -3.17 -19.35
CA THR A 9 -21.49 -2.55 -19.61
C THR A 9 -21.49 -1.15 -18.99
N ARG A 10 -21.55 -1.05 -17.65
CA ARG A 10 -21.04 0.17 -17.00
C ARG A 10 -19.59 0.25 -17.43
N ARG A 11 -19.22 1.30 -18.16
CA ARG A 11 -17.86 1.50 -18.66
C ARG A 11 -16.94 1.63 -17.43
N LEU A 12 -16.44 0.51 -16.92
CA LEU A 12 -15.54 0.45 -15.79
C LEU A 12 -14.22 1.05 -16.28
N ARG A 13 -14.06 2.35 -16.03
CA ARG A 13 -12.82 3.05 -16.34
C ARG A 13 -11.77 2.51 -15.39
N ARG A 14 -10.75 1.84 -15.92
CA ARG A 14 -9.58 1.46 -15.12
C ARG A 14 -8.84 2.75 -14.75
N HIS A 15 -8.53 2.88 -13.47
CA HIS A 15 -7.67 3.94 -12.93
C HIS A 15 -6.29 3.34 -12.67
N ALA A 16 -5.25 4.15 -12.82
CA ALA A 16 -3.88 3.75 -12.50
C ALA A 16 -3.50 4.32 -11.13
N LEU A 17 -2.92 3.47 -10.28
CA LEU A 17 -2.32 3.86 -9.01
C LEU A 17 -0.82 3.52 -9.08
N PRO A 18 0.08 4.51 -9.21
CA PRO A 18 1.51 4.28 -9.16
C PRO A 18 1.90 3.57 -7.86
N CYS A 19 2.65 2.46 -7.97
CA CYS A 19 3.07 1.70 -6.80
C CYS A 19 4.37 0.94 -7.05
N VAL A 20 5.07 0.64 -5.96
CA VAL A 20 6.21 -0.28 -5.95
C VAL A 20 5.83 -1.52 -5.16
N LEU A 21 5.86 -2.69 -5.79
CA LEU A 21 5.74 -3.96 -5.08
C LEU A 21 7.13 -4.38 -4.61
N MET A 22 7.31 -4.55 -3.29
CA MET A 22 8.60 -4.93 -2.74
C MET A 22 8.49 -5.94 -1.60
N ARG A 23 9.56 -6.72 -1.43
CA ARG A 23 9.81 -7.50 -0.23
C ARG A 23 10.39 -6.58 0.84
N ALA A 24 9.81 -6.60 2.04
CA ALA A 24 10.27 -5.86 3.21
C ALA A 24 10.32 -6.82 4.41
N GLY A 25 11.52 -7.12 4.92
CA GLY A 25 11.72 -8.20 5.89
C GLY A 25 11.24 -9.55 5.33
N THR A 26 10.43 -10.28 6.09
CA THR A 26 9.77 -11.53 5.65
C THR A 26 8.37 -11.31 5.07
N SER A 27 8.01 -10.06 4.72
CA SER A 27 6.72 -9.69 4.14
C SER A 27 6.87 -9.13 2.73
N LYS A 28 5.75 -9.07 2.00
CA LYS A 28 5.63 -8.41 0.70
C LYS A 28 4.43 -7.47 0.73
N GLY A 29 4.56 -6.29 0.15
CA GLY A 29 3.45 -5.35 0.03
C GLY A 29 3.73 -4.27 -0.99
N ILE A 30 2.69 -3.48 -1.29
CA ILE A 30 2.83 -2.31 -2.14
C ILE A 30 3.25 -1.10 -1.32
N PHE A 31 4.11 -0.29 -1.90
CA PHE A 31 4.54 0.99 -1.38
C PHE A 31 4.01 2.08 -2.31
N LEU A 32 3.39 3.09 -1.72
CA LEU A 32 2.67 4.16 -2.42
C LEU A 32 3.20 5.51 -1.95
N HIS A 33 3.27 6.48 -2.86
CA HIS A 33 3.35 7.88 -2.41
C HIS A 33 1.97 8.32 -1.94
N GLN A 34 1.91 9.05 -0.82
CA GLN A 34 0.63 9.59 -0.35
C GLN A 34 -0.05 10.52 -1.38
N LYS A 35 0.74 11.27 -2.16
CA LYS A 35 0.23 12.20 -3.19
C LYS A 35 -0.60 11.51 -4.28
N ASP A 36 -0.45 10.19 -4.44
CA ASP A 36 -1.16 9.39 -5.45
C ASP A 36 -2.48 8.80 -4.89
N LEU A 37 -2.77 9.02 -3.61
CA LEU A 37 -4.01 8.64 -2.95
C LEU A 37 -4.90 9.87 -2.70
N PRO A 38 -6.20 9.68 -2.38
CA PRO A 38 -7.04 10.77 -1.89
C PRO A 38 -6.40 11.51 -0.72
N THR A 39 -6.64 12.82 -0.63
CA THR A 39 -6.04 13.66 0.43
C THR A 39 -6.39 13.20 1.84
N LYS A 40 -7.60 12.64 2.03
CA LYS A 40 -8.08 12.15 3.32
C LYS A 40 -7.81 10.65 3.45
N GLU A 41 -7.17 10.24 4.55
CA GLU A 41 -6.86 8.84 4.85
C GLU A 41 -8.12 7.95 4.90
N ALA A 42 -9.22 8.50 5.43
CA ALA A 42 -10.52 7.81 5.48
C ALA A 42 -11.04 7.36 4.10
N ASP A 43 -10.59 7.98 3.01
CA ASP A 43 -11.02 7.67 1.65
C ASP A 43 -10.10 6.63 0.97
N TRP A 44 -9.05 6.12 1.64
CA TRP A 44 -8.09 5.20 1.02
C TRP A 44 -8.61 3.78 0.85
N ALA A 45 -9.46 3.31 1.78
CA ALA A 45 -9.83 1.90 1.89
C ALA A 45 -10.31 1.27 0.57
N PRO A 46 -11.23 1.88 -0.22
CA PRO A 46 -11.70 1.28 -1.47
C PRO A 46 -10.58 1.07 -2.49
N HIS A 47 -9.61 2.00 -2.55
CA HIS A 47 -8.48 1.92 -3.48
C HIS A 47 -7.52 0.81 -3.09
N LEU A 48 -7.22 0.68 -1.79
CA LEU A 48 -6.31 -0.35 -1.28
C LEU A 48 -6.93 -1.75 -1.37
N ILE A 49 -8.21 -1.89 -1.06
CA ILE A 49 -8.95 -3.16 -1.20
C ILE A 49 -8.96 -3.62 -2.66
N SER A 50 -9.22 -2.70 -3.61
CA SER A 50 -9.17 -3.00 -5.04
C SER A 50 -7.77 -3.36 -5.52
N ALA A 51 -6.76 -2.56 -5.16
CA ALA A 51 -5.37 -2.83 -5.57
C ALA A 51 -4.86 -4.19 -5.08
N LEU A 52 -5.21 -4.58 -3.85
CA LEU A 52 -4.77 -5.86 -3.27
C LEU A 52 -5.67 -7.04 -3.70
N GLY A 53 -6.84 -6.80 -4.30
CA GLY A 53 -7.72 -7.85 -4.79
C GLY A 53 -8.68 -8.43 -3.76
N SER A 54 -8.96 -7.73 -2.66
CA SER A 54 -9.90 -8.20 -1.62
C SER A 54 -11.38 -7.88 -1.93
N GLN A 55 -11.67 -7.24 -3.07
CA GLN A 55 -13.03 -6.98 -3.52
C GLN A 55 -13.83 -8.27 -3.69
N GLY A 56 -15.13 -8.23 -3.40
CA GLY A 56 -15.99 -9.40 -3.36
C GLY A 56 -15.62 -10.40 -2.27
N ASN A 57 -14.82 -9.99 -1.27
CA ASN A 57 -14.29 -10.87 -0.22
C ASN A 57 -13.47 -12.05 -0.78
N ASP A 58 -12.71 -11.88 -1.88
CA ASP A 58 -11.93 -12.96 -2.47
C ASP A 58 -10.77 -13.41 -1.55
N PRO A 59 -10.77 -14.65 -1.03
CA PRO A 59 -9.68 -15.14 -0.19
C PRO A 59 -8.38 -15.38 -0.97
N ARG A 60 -8.44 -15.41 -2.32
CA ARG A 60 -7.26 -15.65 -3.16
C ARG A 60 -6.59 -14.37 -3.61
N GLN A 61 -7.29 -13.24 -3.53
CA GLN A 61 -6.82 -11.95 -4.06
C GLN A 61 -6.41 -12.02 -5.55
N ILE A 62 -7.12 -12.83 -6.35
CA ILE A 62 -6.68 -13.18 -7.70
C ILE A 62 -6.74 -11.99 -8.68
N ASP A 63 -7.60 -11.01 -8.40
CA ASP A 63 -7.79 -9.81 -9.22
C ASP A 63 -7.02 -8.59 -8.65
N GLY A 64 -5.94 -8.83 -7.91
CA GLY A 64 -5.07 -7.79 -7.38
C GLY A 64 -3.64 -8.26 -7.18
N VAL A 65 -2.81 -7.42 -6.56
CA VAL A 65 -1.39 -7.73 -6.33
C VAL A 65 -1.12 -8.43 -5.00
N GLY A 66 -2.16 -8.61 -4.19
CA GLY A 66 -2.13 -9.39 -2.96
C GLY A 66 -1.78 -10.85 -3.22
N GLY A 67 -1.29 -11.56 -2.20
CA GLY A 67 -0.91 -12.97 -2.32
C GLY A 67 -1.83 -13.93 -1.59
N GLY A 68 -3.01 -13.49 -1.14
CA GLY A 68 -3.95 -14.33 -0.41
C GLY A 68 -3.48 -14.72 1.00
N THR A 69 -2.48 -14.04 1.55
CA THR A 69 -1.99 -14.26 2.92
C THR A 69 -1.78 -12.94 3.66
N SER A 70 -1.80 -12.98 5.00
CA SER A 70 -1.56 -11.78 5.83
C SER A 70 -0.18 -11.17 5.60
N THR A 71 0.83 -11.97 5.23
CA THR A 71 2.22 -11.53 4.96
C THR A 71 2.40 -10.92 3.56
N THR A 72 1.41 -11.06 2.68
CA THR A 72 1.46 -10.60 1.28
C THR A 72 0.32 -9.63 0.93
N SER A 73 -0.52 -9.26 1.89
CA SER A 73 -1.64 -8.32 1.75
C SER A 73 -1.40 -7.07 2.60
N LYS A 74 -0.37 -6.30 2.24
CA LYS A 74 0.16 -5.19 3.03
C LYS A 74 0.41 -3.95 2.16
N VAL A 75 0.22 -2.78 2.76
CA VAL A 75 0.47 -1.48 2.13
C VAL A 75 1.34 -0.63 3.05
N ALA A 76 2.29 0.09 2.47
CA ALA A 76 2.99 1.18 3.10
C ALA A 76 2.75 2.47 2.29
N VAL A 77 2.17 3.49 2.91
CA VAL A 77 2.00 4.81 2.29
C VAL A 77 3.07 5.72 2.85
N VAL A 78 3.85 6.36 2.00
CA VAL A 78 5.02 7.16 2.38
C VAL A 78 4.92 8.56 1.77
N ARG A 79 5.33 9.58 2.52
CA ARG A 79 5.54 10.93 2.02
C ARG A 79 6.78 11.55 2.67
N ARG A 80 7.28 12.64 2.08
CA ARG A 80 8.29 13.48 2.75
C ARG A 80 7.67 14.06 4.04
N SER A 81 8.41 14.02 5.14
CA SER A 81 7.91 14.55 6.43
C SER A 81 7.88 16.08 6.39
N GLN A 82 6.92 16.66 7.12
CA GLN A 82 6.92 18.09 7.42
C GLN A 82 7.62 18.41 8.75
N ARG A 83 8.02 17.37 9.50
CA ARG A 83 8.69 17.56 10.78
C ARG A 83 10.19 17.83 10.58
N PRO A 84 10.81 18.70 11.38
CA PRO A 84 12.23 18.98 11.27
C PRO A 84 13.14 17.82 11.72
N ASP A 85 12.61 16.86 12.49
CA ASP A 85 13.35 15.72 13.05
C ASP A 85 13.18 14.41 12.25
N ALA A 86 12.47 14.44 11.13
CA ALA A 86 12.21 13.27 10.29
C ALA A 86 12.33 13.57 8.79
N ASP A 87 12.74 12.57 8.04
CA ASP A 87 12.86 12.66 6.59
C ASP A 87 11.55 12.29 5.89
N VAL A 88 10.86 11.25 6.38
CA VAL A 88 9.60 10.75 5.81
C VAL A 88 8.56 10.42 6.88
N ASP A 89 7.30 10.62 6.52
CA ASP A 89 6.16 10.09 7.25
C ASP A 89 5.71 8.81 6.56
N TRP A 90 5.29 7.81 7.34
CA TRP A 90 4.67 6.62 6.75
C TRP A 90 3.51 6.08 7.58
N THR A 91 2.57 5.49 6.87
CA THR A 91 1.39 4.80 7.41
C THR A 91 1.41 3.35 6.92
N PHE A 92 1.25 2.40 7.84
CA PHE A 92 1.05 1.00 7.51
C PHE A 92 -0.45 0.70 7.41
N VAL A 93 -0.83 -0.05 6.39
CA VAL A 93 -2.21 -0.52 6.25
C VAL A 93 -2.20 -2.02 5.98
N GLN A 94 -2.89 -2.78 6.83
CA GLN A 94 -3.16 -4.20 6.60
C GLN A 94 -4.48 -4.31 5.84
N VAL A 95 -4.44 -4.89 4.63
CA VAL A 95 -5.68 -5.23 3.90
C VAL A 95 -6.07 -6.65 4.30
N ALA A 96 -7.30 -6.85 4.75
CA ALA A 96 -7.78 -8.16 5.14
C ALA A 96 -7.93 -9.07 3.91
N VAL A 97 -7.51 -10.32 4.04
CA VAL A 97 -7.72 -11.34 3.02
C VAL A 97 -9.12 -11.92 3.19
N GLY A 98 -9.87 -12.05 2.10
CA GLY A 98 -11.24 -12.59 2.14
C GLY A 98 -12.24 -11.68 2.85
N LYS A 99 -11.91 -10.40 3.07
CA LYS A 99 -12.81 -9.38 3.63
C LYS A 99 -12.51 -8.02 3.01
N GLU A 100 -13.54 -7.26 2.68
CA GLU A 100 -13.42 -5.86 2.24
C GLU A 100 -13.18 -4.91 3.43
N SER A 101 -12.07 -5.09 4.12
CA SER A 101 -11.70 -4.25 5.26
C SER A 101 -10.20 -3.96 5.30
N VAL A 102 -9.85 -2.82 5.88
CA VAL A 102 -8.47 -2.40 6.12
C VAL A 102 -8.28 -2.09 7.61
N ASP A 103 -7.05 -2.22 8.10
CA ASP A 103 -6.66 -1.87 9.46
C ASP A 103 -5.47 -0.89 9.42
N PHE A 104 -5.68 0.27 10.05
CA PHE A 104 -4.73 1.39 10.18
C PHE A 104 -4.10 1.50 11.59
N THR A 105 -4.50 0.64 12.52
CA THR A 105 -4.13 0.75 13.94
C THR A 105 -2.75 0.16 14.24
N GLY A 106 -2.28 -0.76 13.41
CA GLY A 106 -1.05 -1.49 13.61
C GLY A 106 0.21 -0.83 13.03
N THR A 107 1.37 -1.28 13.52
CA THR A 107 2.64 -1.20 12.79
C THR A 107 2.97 -2.56 12.20
N CYS A 108 3.90 -2.60 11.24
CA CYS A 108 4.51 -3.86 10.82
C CYS A 108 6.02 -3.69 10.69
N GLY A 109 6.77 -4.21 11.67
CA GLY A 109 8.24 -4.09 11.70
C GLY A 109 8.93 -4.63 10.44
N ASN A 110 8.35 -5.65 9.79
CA ASN A 110 8.82 -6.13 8.49
C ASN A 110 8.69 -5.08 7.39
N MET A 111 7.52 -4.44 7.28
CA MET A 111 7.28 -3.41 6.26
C MET A 111 8.14 -2.17 6.50
N THR A 112 8.45 -1.84 7.76
CA THR A 112 9.37 -0.76 8.12
C THR A 112 10.72 -0.90 7.42
N ALA A 113 11.22 -2.13 7.22
CA ALA A 113 12.50 -2.37 6.54
C ALA A 113 12.51 -1.92 5.07
N GLY A 114 11.34 -1.78 4.44
CA GLY A 114 11.19 -1.28 3.07
C GLY A 114 11.06 0.24 2.95
N VAL A 115 10.77 0.95 4.05
CA VAL A 115 10.47 2.40 4.04
C VAL A 115 11.69 3.22 3.61
N ALA A 116 12.86 2.97 4.19
CA ALA A 116 14.09 3.69 3.83
C ALA A 116 14.55 3.40 2.38
N PRO A 117 14.59 2.14 1.90
CA PRO A 117 14.84 1.85 0.49
C PRO A 117 13.87 2.55 -0.46
N PHE A 118 12.56 2.48 -0.20
CA PHE A 118 11.55 3.17 -0.99
C PHE A 118 11.82 4.69 -1.03
N ALA A 119 12.04 5.31 0.14
CA ALA A 119 12.25 6.74 0.23
C ALA A 119 13.49 7.22 -0.55
N ILE A 120 14.56 6.43 -0.58
CA ILE A 120 15.76 6.77 -1.35
C ILE A 120 15.52 6.56 -2.85
N GLN A 121 14.95 5.42 -3.25
CA GLN A 121 14.72 5.06 -4.65
C GLN A 121 13.72 5.99 -5.33
N GLU A 122 12.73 6.48 -4.57
CA GLU A 122 11.67 7.37 -5.05
C GLU A 122 11.98 8.86 -4.85
N GLY A 123 13.22 9.20 -4.46
CA GLY A 123 13.67 10.59 -4.36
C GLY A 123 13.09 11.40 -3.18
N LEU A 124 12.47 10.74 -2.21
CA LEU A 124 12.02 11.37 -0.96
C LEU A 124 13.21 11.72 -0.05
N VAL A 125 14.31 10.96 -0.13
CA VAL A 125 15.55 11.21 0.61
C VAL A 125 16.74 11.16 -0.33
N LYS A 126 17.61 12.16 -0.25
CA LYS A 126 18.83 12.20 -1.07
C LYS A 126 19.84 11.19 -0.49
N PRO A 127 20.34 10.24 -1.29
CA PRO A 127 21.35 9.30 -0.81
C PRO A 127 22.66 10.01 -0.49
N ARG A 128 23.34 9.52 0.54
CA ARG A 128 24.73 9.85 0.87
C ARG A 128 25.64 8.72 0.40
N ARG A 129 26.91 9.05 0.17
CA ARG A 129 27.94 8.07 -0.18
C ARG A 129 28.05 7.02 0.95
N ASP A 130 28.12 5.75 0.57
CA ASP A 130 28.28 4.57 1.44
C ASP A 130 27.09 4.23 2.35
N GLN A 131 26.66 5.16 3.22
CA GLN A 131 25.54 4.95 4.14
C GLN A 131 24.61 6.16 4.20
N THR A 132 23.31 5.92 4.03
CA THR A 132 22.26 6.92 4.23
C THR A 132 21.45 6.56 5.48
N LYS A 133 21.46 7.44 6.48
CA LYS A 133 20.52 7.36 7.61
C LYS A 133 19.20 7.99 7.18
N VAL A 134 18.09 7.31 7.44
CA VAL A 134 16.74 7.80 7.19
C VAL A 134 15.98 7.77 8.51
N CYS A 135 15.51 8.93 8.96
CA CYS A 135 14.61 9.09 10.09
C CYS A 135 13.17 9.11 9.57
N PHE A 136 12.28 8.30 10.15
CA PHE A 136 10.89 8.27 9.73
C PHE A 136 9.94 8.28 10.92
N VAL A 137 8.80 8.94 10.76
CA VAL A 137 7.71 8.95 11.74
C VAL A 137 6.60 8.03 11.27
N PHE A 138 6.14 7.19 12.19
CA PHE A 138 4.99 6.34 11.99
C PHE A 138 3.72 7.02 12.52
N TYR A 139 2.65 6.94 11.73
CA TYR A 139 1.31 7.33 12.13
C TYR A 139 0.44 6.07 12.23
N ALA A 140 -0.07 5.77 13.43
CA ALA A 140 -1.13 4.79 13.65
C ALA A 140 -2.45 5.53 13.84
N GLY A 141 -3.49 5.08 13.14
CA GLY A 141 -4.89 5.46 13.35
C GLY A 141 -5.17 6.95 13.29
N SER A 142 -5.75 7.41 12.17
CA SER A 142 -6.54 8.65 12.17
C SER A 142 -8.03 8.40 12.31
#